data_AF-A0A662J1W8-F1
#
_entry.id   AF-A0A662J1W8-F1
#
_cell.length_a   1.000
_cell.length_b   1.000
_cell.length_c   1.000
_cell.angle_alpha   90.00
_cell.angle_beta   90.00
_cell.angle_gamma   90.00
#
_symmetry.space_group_name_H-M   'P 1'
#
loop_
_entity.id
_entity.type
_entity.pdbx_description
1 polymer ?
#
loop_
_entity_poly.entity_id
_entity_poly.type
_entity_poly.pdbx_seq_one_letter_code
_entity_poly.pdbx_strand_id
1 'polypeptide(L)'
;MWLDVARRLAKPRRKRISVNLSRINRHTSEGDVVVVPGKVLGAGLLRHPVTVAAFAFTRSARQKILEAGGKCLDIRELVELNPKGSGVKIIG
;
A
#
# COMPACT_ATOMS: atom_id res chain seq x y z
N MET A 1 -5.06 7.28 12.84
CA MET A 1 -4.39 6.69 11.67
C MET A 1 -4.62 7.51 10.39
N TRP A 2 -5.86 7.68 9.93
CA TRP A 2 -6.17 8.37 8.66
C TRP A 2 -5.68 9.81 8.57
N LEU A 3 -5.62 10.53 9.69
CA LEU A 3 -5.03 11.87 9.74
C LEU A 3 -3.53 11.87 9.33
N ASP A 4 -2.77 10.84 9.70
CA ASP A 4 -1.35 10.72 9.30
C ASP A 4 -1.23 10.39 7.80
N VAL A 5 -2.07 9.48 7.30
CA VAL A 5 -2.17 9.16 5.86
C VAL A 5 -2.49 10.43 5.07
N ALA A 6 -3.50 11.20 5.50
CA ALA A 6 -3.89 12.46 4.87
C ALA A 6 -2.76 13.50 4.89
N ARG A 7 -2.08 13.69 6.04
CA ARG A 7 -0.92 14.61 6.14
C ARG A 7 0.21 14.22 5.19
N ARG A 8 0.48 12.92 5.02
CA ARG A 8 1.51 12.42 4.10
C ARG A 8 1.11 12.63 2.63
N LEU A 9 -0.16 12.46 2.29
CA LEU A 9 -0.69 12.72 0.95
C LEU A 9 -0.76 14.22 0.62
N ALA A 10 -0.99 15.07 1.61
CA ALA A 10 -1.00 16.52 1.48
C ALA A 10 0.38 17.09 1.13
N LYS A 11 1.47 16.31 1.30
CA LYS A 11 2.81 16.74 0.90
C LYS A 11 2.90 16.94 -0.63
N PRO A 12 3.72 17.92 -1.08
CA PRO A 12 4.00 18.11 -2.51
C PRO A 12 4.50 16.83 -3.17
N ARG A 13 4.20 16.63 -4.46
CA ARG A 13 4.54 15.41 -5.22
C ARG A 13 6.00 14.97 -5.05
N ARG A 14 6.96 15.91 -5.04
CA ARG A 14 8.40 15.65 -4.83
C ARG A 14 8.78 15.09 -3.46
N LYS A 15 7.95 15.32 -2.44
CA LYS A 15 8.13 14.83 -1.06
C LYS A 15 7.18 13.66 -0.73
N ARG A 16 6.35 13.22 -1.69
CA ARG A 16 5.51 12.04 -1.50
C ARG A 16 6.37 10.79 -1.53
N ILE A 17 5.99 9.86 -0.68
CA ILE A 17 6.74 8.63 -0.50
C ILE A 17 6.48 7.70 -1.69
N SER A 18 7.51 7.00 -2.13
CA SER A 18 7.40 5.86 -3.02
C SER A 18 7.90 4.60 -2.31
N VAL A 19 7.14 3.51 -2.43
CA VAL A 19 7.44 2.26 -1.73
C VAL A 19 7.60 1.14 -2.75
N ASN A 20 8.67 0.37 -2.63
CA ASN A 20 8.90 -0.82 -3.44
C ASN A 20 8.23 -2.06 -2.82
N LEU A 21 7.84 -3.02 -3.66
CA LEU A 21 7.31 -4.32 -3.22
C LEU A 21 8.25 -5.04 -2.26
N SER A 22 9.57 -4.93 -2.46
CA SER A 22 10.56 -5.50 -1.53
C SER A 22 10.44 -4.96 -0.10
N ARG A 23 10.06 -3.68 0.08
CA ARG A 23 9.83 -3.09 1.42
C ARG A 23 8.53 -3.63 2.01
N ILE A 24 7.48 -3.76 1.21
CA ILE A 24 6.19 -4.33 1.64
C ILE A 24 6.39 -5.77 2.12
N ASN A 25 7.06 -6.59 1.31
CA ASN A 25 7.30 -8.01 1.61
C ASN A 25 8.06 -8.24 2.93
N ARG A 26 8.95 -7.32 3.33
CA ARG A 26 9.71 -7.46 4.59
C ARG A 26 8.91 -7.11 5.84
N HIS A 27 7.87 -6.29 5.72
CA HIS A 27 7.12 -5.74 6.85
C HIS A 27 5.68 -6.26 6.93
N THR A 28 5.36 -7.25 6.10
CA THR A 28 4.02 -7.83 6.02
C THR A 28 4.11 -9.34 6.15
N SER A 29 3.04 -9.90 6.67
CA SER A 29 2.75 -11.32 6.72
C SER A 29 1.52 -11.63 5.87
N GLU A 30 1.24 -12.91 5.68
CA GLU A 30 0.08 -13.38 4.93
C GLU A 30 -1.23 -12.81 5.51
N GLY A 31 -2.07 -12.23 4.66
CA GLY A 31 -3.36 -11.65 5.06
C GLY A 31 -3.30 -10.22 5.63
N ASP A 32 -2.11 -9.63 5.75
CA ASP A 32 -1.97 -8.25 6.23
C ASP A 32 -2.60 -7.22 5.29
N VAL A 33 -3.13 -6.15 5.88
CA VAL A 33 -3.64 -4.97 5.18
C VAL A 33 -2.67 -3.81 5.34
N VAL A 34 -2.19 -3.29 4.22
CA VAL A 34 -1.19 -2.21 4.17
C VAL A 34 -1.76 -0.98 3.51
N VAL A 35 -1.45 0.19 4.07
CA VAL A 35 -1.66 1.50 3.43
C VAL A 35 -0.33 2.14 3.09
N VAL A 36 -0.17 2.51 1.82
CA VAL A 36 0.94 3.32 1.33
C VAL A 36 0.41 4.72 0.96
N PRO A 37 0.75 5.77 1.72
CA PRO A 37 0.33 7.15 1.45
C PRO A 37 1.16 7.77 0.32
N GLY A 38 1.20 7.10 -0.83
CA GLY A 38 2.12 7.40 -1.91
C GLY A 38 2.02 6.41 -3.07
N LYS A 39 3.07 6.35 -3.89
CA LYS A 39 3.12 5.49 -5.08
C LYS A 39 3.82 4.17 -4.78
N VAL A 40 3.19 3.05 -5.12
CA VAL A 40 3.83 1.73 -5.04
C VAL A 40 4.52 1.41 -6.37
N LEU A 41 5.77 0.99 -6.27
CA LEU A 41 6.67 0.65 -7.35
C LEU A 41 6.93 -0.86 -7.38
N GLY A 42 7.09 -1.41 -8.58
CA GLY A 42 7.20 -2.86 -8.80
C GLY A 42 8.59 -3.46 -8.57
N ALA A 43 9.51 -2.80 -7.87
CA ALA A 43 10.84 -3.35 -7.62
C ALA A 43 10.80 -4.37 -6.45
N GLY A 44 11.35 -5.56 -6.68
CA GLY A 44 11.30 -6.68 -5.74
C GLY A 44 10.24 -7.73 -6.07
N LEU A 45 10.08 -8.66 -5.14
CA LEU A 45 9.15 -9.80 -5.18
C LEU A 45 8.27 -9.76 -3.94
N LEU A 46 7.01 -10.13 -4.11
CA LEU A 46 6.04 -10.33 -3.04
C LEU A 46 5.77 -11.83 -2.98
N ARG A 47 6.04 -12.48 -1.84
CA ARG A 47 6.00 -13.96 -1.72
C ARG A 47 4.73 -14.49 -1.10
N HIS A 48 3.93 -13.63 -0.50
CA HIS A 48 2.71 -13.96 0.23
C HIS A 48 1.58 -13.01 -0.16
N PRO A 49 0.32 -13.46 -0.08
CA PRO A 49 -0.82 -12.63 -0.45
C PRO A 49 -1.03 -11.54 0.60
N VAL A 50 -1.05 -10.29 0.13
CA VAL A 50 -1.29 -9.10 0.97
C VAL A 50 -2.30 -8.19 0.31
N THR A 51 -3.06 -7.47 1.12
CA THR A 51 -3.95 -6.41 0.64
C THR A 51 -3.22 -5.09 0.73
N VAL A 52 -2.90 -4.48 -0.40
CA VAL A 52 -2.18 -3.20 -0.47
C VAL A 52 -3.13 -2.12 -0.96
N ALA A 53 -3.35 -1.10 -0.14
CA ALA A 53 -4.02 0.12 -0.50
C ALA A 53 -3.00 1.25 -0.74
N ALA A 54 -3.03 1.90 -1.90
CA ALA A 54 -2.12 3.01 -2.18
C ALA A 54 -2.78 4.13 -2.97
N PHE A 55 -2.10 5.28 -3.06
CA PHE A 55 -2.60 6.40 -3.86
C PHE A 55 -2.45 6.12 -5.36
N ALA A 56 -1.38 5.42 -5.73
CA ALA A 56 -1.13 5.03 -7.10
C ALA A 56 -0.23 3.78 -7.13
N PHE A 57 -0.39 2.98 -8.18
CA PHE A 57 0.45 1.82 -8.43
C PHE A 57 1.08 1.93 -9.82
N THR A 58 2.29 1.41 -9.99
CA THR A 58 2.80 1.12 -11.34
C THR A 58 2.12 -0.13 -11.90
N ARG A 59 2.07 -0.24 -13.23
CA ARG A 59 1.58 -1.44 -13.92
C ARG A 59 2.29 -2.71 -13.43
N SER A 60 3.61 -2.64 -13.32
CA SER A 60 4.45 -3.73 -12.79
C SER A 60 4.14 -4.08 -11.34
N ALA A 61 3.79 -3.10 -10.50
CA ALA A 61 3.44 -3.36 -9.10
C ALA A 61 2.10 -4.09 -9.00
N ARG A 62 1.07 -3.61 -9.73
CA ARG A 62 -0.25 -4.25 -9.74
C ARG A 62 -0.16 -5.69 -10.19
N GLN A 63 0.57 -5.94 -11.29
CA GLN A 63 0.73 -7.29 -11.82
C GLN A 63 1.38 -8.23 -10.80
N LYS A 64 2.50 -7.83 -10.18
CA LYS A 64 3.19 -8.66 -9.19
C LYS A 64 2.36 -8.90 -7.92
N ILE A 65 1.54 -7.94 -7.50
CA ILE A 65 0.65 -8.11 -6.35
C ILE A 65 -0.44 -9.12 -6.69
N LEU A 66 -1.03 -9.04 -7.88
CA LEU A 66 -2.03 -10.00 -8.36
C LEU A 66 -1.43 -11.40 -8.55
N GLU A 67 -0.23 -11.51 -9.11
CA GLU A 67 0.52 -12.77 -9.25
C GLU A 67 0.82 -13.42 -7.90
N ALA A 68 1.07 -12.63 -6.85
CA ALA A 68 1.26 -13.11 -5.49
C ALA A 68 -0.06 -13.50 -4.78
N GLY A 69 -1.21 -13.45 -5.46
CA GLY A 69 -2.53 -13.70 -4.88
C GLY A 69 -3.03 -12.58 -3.95
N GLY A 70 -2.38 -11.42 -4.00
CA GLY A 70 -2.75 -10.25 -3.21
C GLY A 70 -3.86 -9.41 -3.85
N LYS A 71 -4.30 -8.39 -3.12
CA LYS A 71 -5.33 -7.44 -3.58
C LYS A 71 -4.74 -6.03 -3.65
N CYS A 72 -4.99 -5.34 -4.75
CA CYS A 72 -4.71 -3.90 -4.89
C CYS A 72 -6.01 -3.14 -4.64
N LEU A 73 -6.00 -2.22 -3.68
CA LEU A 73 -7.11 -1.32 -3.40
C LEU A 73 -6.65 0.13 -3.55
N ASP A 74 -7.60 1.02 -3.82
CA ASP A 74 -7.34 2.45 -3.65
C ASP A 74 -7.55 2.86 -2.18
N ILE A 75 -6.87 3.92 -1.76
CA ILE A 75 -7.00 4.43 -0.38
C ILE A 75 -8.47 4.77 -0.05
N ARG A 76 -9.24 5.24 -1.04
CA ARG A 76 -10.67 5.55 -0.87
C ARG A 76 -11.48 4.31 -0.51
N GLU A 77 -11.32 3.24 -1.28
CA GLU A 77 -12.01 1.96 -1.04
C GLU A 77 -11.66 1.40 0.33
N LEU A 78 -10.39 1.49 0.75
CA LEU A 78 -10.00 1.01 2.07
C LEU A 78 -10.60 1.84 3.21
N VAL A 79 -10.73 3.15 3.03
CA VAL A 79 -11.38 4.02 4.02
C VAL A 79 -12.87 3.69 4.16
N GLU A 80 -13.54 3.36 3.05
CA GLU A 80 -14.94 2.91 3.05
C GLU A 80 -15.12 1.54 3.69
N LEU A 81 -14.22 0.59 3.39
CA LEU A 81 -14.23 -0.77 3.96
C LEU A 81 -13.85 -0.79 5.45
N ASN A 82 -12.91 0.04 5.87
CA ASN A 82 -12.40 0.06 7.24
C ASN A 82 -12.21 1.50 7.76
N PRO A 83 -13.31 2.21 8.08
CA PRO A 83 -13.24 3.59 8.56
C PRO A 83 -12.48 3.72 9.89
N LYS A 84 -12.43 2.66 10.70
CA LYS A 84 -11.70 2.64 11.98
C LYS A 84 -10.19 2.50 11.80
N GLY A 85 -9.72 1.97 10.67
CA GLY A 85 -8.30 1.73 10.41
C GLY A 85 -7.68 0.67 11.33
N SER A 86 -8.49 -0.19 11.95
CA SER A 86 -8.05 -1.24 12.86
C SER A 86 -7.29 -2.32 12.06
N GLY A 87 -6.11 -2.73 12.51
CA GLY A 87 -5.31 -3.78 11.86
C GLY A 87 -4.63 -3.36 10.55
N VAL A 88 -4.60 -2.06 10.23
CA VAL A 88 -3.97 -1.54 9.02
C VAL A 88 -2.55 -1.05 9.32
N LYS A 89 -1.56 -1.52 8.55
CA LYS A 89 -0.16 -1.10 8.67
C LYS A 89 0.13 0.04 7.69
N ILE A 90 0.59 1.18 8.18
CA ILE A 90 1.07 2.27 7.31
C ILE A 90 2.52 1.97 6.94
N ILE A 91 2.81 1.84 5.64
CA ILE A 91 4.17 1.71 5.11
C ILE A 91 4.51 2.97 4.32
N GLY A 92 5.60 3.62 4.72
CA GLY A 92 6.18 4.77 4.02
C GLY A 92 7.70 4.77 4.11
#